data_AF-A0A9W3JG82-F1
#
_entry.id   AF-A0A9W3JG82-F1
#
_cell.length_a   1.000
_cell.length_b   1.000
_cell.length_c   1.000
_cell.angle_alpha   90.00
_cell.angle_beta   90.00
_cell.angle_gamma   90.00
#
_symmetry.space_group_name_H-M   'P 1'
#
loop_
_entity.id
_entity.type
_entity.pdbx_description
1 polymer ?
#
loop_
_entity_poly.entity_id
_entity_poly.type
_entity_poly.pdbx_seq_one_letter_code
_entity_poly.pdbx_strand_id
1 'polypeptide(L)'
;MDNQNNEMKVGIVELRIQVVGLQQTIENLVKRVKMLEENLAMKADINHVREIAEQSVIIKKINDSKSVGMDCKVGISLDGKVSLESIVEHTADSIKCGVIKGSEINGTK
;
A
#
# COMPACT_ATOMS: atom_id res chain seq x y z
N MET A 1 37.03 64.54 -22.15
CA MET A 1 36.75 63.25 -22.81
C MET A 1 36.95 62.08 -21.84
N ASP A 2 37.90 62.18 -20.90
CA ASP A 2 38.24 61.09 -19.96
C ASP A 2 37.16 60.78 -18.91
N ASN A 3 36.38 61.77 -18.48
CA ASN A 3 35.32 61.56 -17.47
C ASN A 3 34.19 60.66 -17.98
N GLN A 4 33.73 60.87 -19.22
CA GLN A 4 32.68 60.06 -19.85
C GLN A 4 33.13 58.60 -20.05
N ASN A 5 34.41 58.39 -20.38
CA ASN A 5 34.98 57.05 -20.53
C ASN A 5 35.02 56.29 -19.19
N ASN A 6 35.27 57.00 -18.08
CA ASN A 6 35.28 56.42 -16.75
C ASN A 6 33.87 56.07 -16.26
N GLU A 7 32.88 56.95 -16.47
CA GLU A 7 31.47 56.67 -16.18
C GLU A 7 30.95 55.46 -16.96
N MET A 8 31.29 55.35 -18.24
CA MET A 8 30.90 54.21 -19.07
C MET A 8 31.50 52.89 -18.56
N LYS A 9 32.76 52.91 -18.12
CA LYS A 9 33.40 51.73 -17.51
C LYS A 9 32.72 51.31 -16.20
N VAL A 10 32.35 52.27 -15.36
CA VAL A 10 31.61 52.00 -14.11
C VAL A 10 30.26 51.36 -14.42
N GLY A 11 29.49 51.93 -15.35
CA GLY A 11 28.19 51.37 -15.75
C GLY A 11 28.29 49.95 -16.31
N ILE A 12 29.34 49.64 -17.09
CA ILE A 12 29.60 48.28 -17.59
C ILE A 12 29.87 47.30 -16.45
N VAL A 13 30.60 47.71 -15.41
CA VAL A 13 30.89 46.86 -14.25
C VAL A 13 29.62 46.59 -13.44
N GLU A 14 28.81 47.61 -13.18
CA GLU A 14 27.54 47.46 -12.47
C GLU A 14 26.58 46.52 -13.21
N LEU A 15 26.46 46.68 -14.53
CA LEU A 15 25.66 45.79 -15.37
C LEU A 15 26.15 44.34 -15.30
N ARG A 16 27.46 44.10 -15.32
CA ARG A 16 28.01 42.73 -15.17
C ARG A 16 27.64 42.12 -13.83
N ILE A 17 27.74 42.88 -12.74
CA ILE A 17 27.37 42.40 -11.40
C ILE A 17 25.89 42.01 -11.36
N GLN A 18 25.02 42.85 -11.92
CA GLN A 18 23.58 42.56 -11.99
C GLN A 18 23.28 41.31 -12.83
N VAL A 19 23.92 41.17 -14.01
CA VAL A 19 23.75 40.01 -14.89
C VAL A 19 24.19 38.72 -14.20
N VAL A 20 25.31 38.73 -13.48
CA VAL A 20 25.79 37.58 -12.72
C VAL A 20 24.81 37.22 -11.59
N GLY A 21 24.30 38.20 -10.86
CA GLY A 21 23.29 37.97 -9.81
C GLY A 21 21.99 37.38 -10.36
N LEU A 22 21.55 37.86 -11.54
CA LEU A 22 20.38 37.31 -12.23
C LEU A 22 20.62 35.86 -12.69
N GLN A 23 21.79 35.54 -13.24
CA GLN A 23 22.13 34.16 -13.62
C GLN A 23 22.04 33.21 -12.41
N GLN A 24 22.62 33.59 -11.28
CA GLN A 24 22.56 32.77 -10.05
C GLN A 24 21.12 32.56 -9.56
N THR A 25 20.28 33.60 -9.67
CA THR A 25 18.87 33.53 -9.29
C THR A 25 18.10 32.58 -10.21
N ILE A 26 18.34 32.65 -11.52
CA ILE A 26 17.72 31.76 -12.51
C ILE A 26 18.15 30.32 -12.29
N GLU A 27 19.43 30.04 -12.06
CA GLU A 27 19.92 28.69 -11.78
C GLU A 27 19.28 28.08 -10.53
N ASN A 28 19.14 28.87 -9.47
CA ASN A 28 18.45 28.44 -8.25
C ASN A 28 16.97 28.20 -8.49
N LEU A 29 16.32 29.02 -9.32
CA LEU A 29 14.91 28.84 -9.66
C LEU A 29 14.70 27.55 -10.47
N VAL A 30 15.55 27.28 -11.47
CA VAL A 30 15.53 26.05 -12.27
C VAL A 30 15.66 24.81 -11.37
N LYS A 31 16.57 24.83 -10.39
CA LYS A 31 16.70 23.73 -9.41
C LYS A 31 15.43 23.52 -8.59
N ARG A 32 14.80 24.60 -8.11
CA ARG A 32 13.55 24.52 -7.33
C ARG A 32 12.38 24.00 -8.15
N VAL A 33 12.24 24.47 -9.39
CA VAL A 33 11.20 24.01 -10.32
C VAL A 33 11.37 22.52 -10.60
N LYS A 34 12.59 22.06 -10.89
CA LYS A 34 12.86 20.64 -11.12
C LYS A 34 12.49 19.76 -9.91
N MET A 35 12.86 20.18 -8.69
CA MET A 35 12.46 19.45 -7.47
C MET A 35 10.93 19.42 -7.29
N LEU A 36 10.22 20.49 -7.65
CA LEU A 36 8.75 20.51 -7.59
C LEU A 36 8.12 19.60 -8.64
N GLU A 37 8.66 19.56 -9.86
CA GLU A 37 8.20 18.65 -10.93
C GLU A 37 8.40 17.18 -10.52
N GLU A 38 9.56 16.82 -9.97
CA GLU A 38 9.84 15.47 -9.48
C GLU A 38 8.91 15.07 -8.32
N ASN A 39 8.72 15.96 -7.34
CA ASN A 39 7.79 15.72 -6.23
C ASN A 39 6.33 15.64 -6.68
N LEU A 40 5.94 16.47 -7.64
CA LEU A 40 4.60 16.43 -8.21
C LEU A 40 4.39 15.14 -9.00
N ALA A 41 5.36 14.67 -9.77
CA ALA A 41 5.27 13.38 -10.47
C ALA A 41 5.08 12.21 -9.47
N MET A 42 5.77 12.23 -8.33
CA MET A 42 5.58 11.23 -7.27
C MET A 42 4.19 11.33 -6.61
N LYS A 43 3.66 12.54 -6.40
CA LYS A 43 2.37 12.74 -5.71
C LYS A 43 1.17 12.63 -6.65
N ALA A 44 1.35 12.95 -7.92
CA ALA A 44 0.38 12.79 -9.01
C ALA A 44 0.36 11.36 -9.55
N ASP A 45 0.92 10.41 -8.81
CA ASP A 45 0.63 8.99 -8.94
C ASP A 45 -0.85 8.71 -8.57
N ILE A 46 -1.74 9.32 -9.34
CA ILE A 46 -3.18 9.17 -9.38
C ILE A 46 -3.54 7.69 -9.50
N ASN A 47 -2.63 6.86 -10.03
CA ASN A 47 -2.79 5.41 -10.02
C ASN A 47 -2.87 4.86 -8.61
N HIS A 48 -2.05 5.30 -7.65
CA HIS A 48 -2.16 4.82 -6.27
C HIS A 48 -3.52 5.14 -5.64
N VAL A 49 -4.03 6.37 -5.81
CA VAL A 49 -5.35 6.74 -5.25
C VAL A 49 -6.47 5.99 -5.97
N ARG A 50 -6.37 5.82 -7.30
CA ARG A 50 -7.33 5.03 -8.08
C ARG A 50 -7.33 3.57 -7.66
N GLU A 51 -6.16 2.96 -7.50
CA GLU A 51 -5.98 1.58 -7.03
C GLU A 51 -6.55 1.40 -5.61
N ILE A 52 -6.27 2.33 -4.69
CA ILE A 52 -6.86 2.31 -3.34
C ILE A 52 -8.39 2.39 -3.41
N ALA A 53 -8.94 3.23 -4.28
CA ALA A 53 -10.39 3.35 -4.44
C ALA A 53 -11.01 2.06 -5.03
N GLU A 54 -10.38 1.47 -6.04
CA GLU A 54 -10.80 0.20 -6.65
C GLU A 54 -10.75 -0.95 -5.63
N GLN A 55 -9.64 -1.09 -4.90
CA GLN A 55 -9.50 -2.09 -3.84
C GLN A 55 -10.54 -1.89 -2.73
N SER A 56 -10.82 -0.65 -2.35
CA SER A 56 -11.83 -0.31 -1.33
C SER A 56 -13.24 -0.74 -1.76
N VAL A 57 -13.59 -0.60 -3.04
CA VAL A 57 -14.86 -1.10 -3.60
C VAL A 57 -14.93 -2.63 -3.52
N ILE A 58 -13.84 -3.34 -3.80
CA ILE A 58 -13.77 -4.80 -3.70
C ILE A 58 -13.96 -5.25 -2.25
N ILE A 59 -13.21 -4.66 -1.31
CA ILE A 59 -13.31 -4.97 0.13
C ILE A 59 -14.74 -4.76 0.64
N LYS A 60 -15.38 -3.65 0.25
CA LYS A 60 -16.78 -3.42 0.62
C LYS A 60 -17.70 -4.53 0.11
N LYS A 61 -17.55 -4.94 -1.15
CA LYS A 61 -18.35 -6.05 -1.72
C LYS A 61 -18.12 -7.37 -0.99
N ILE A 62 -16.88 -7.65 -0.54
CA ILE A 62 -16.56 -8.84 0.26
C ILE A 62 -17.26 -8.76 1.62
N ASN A 63 -17.17 -7.62 2.30
CA ASN A 63 -17.78 -7.43 3.62
C ASN A 63 -19.32 -7.48 3.56
N ASP A 64 -19.91 -6.94 2.50
CA ASP A 64 -21.36 -6.98 2.27
C ASP A 64 -21.83 -8.35 1.74
N SER A 65 -20.91 -9.23 1.32
CA SER A 65 -21.28 -10.55 0.80
C SER A 65 -21.74 -11.48 1.91
N LYS A 66 -22.72 -12.33 1.59
CA LYS A 66 -23.16 -13.37 2.53
C LYS A 66 -22.01 -14.36 2.73
N SER A 67 -21.68 -14.65 3.99
CA SER A 67 -20.76 -15.73 4.32
C SER A 67 -21.29 -17.03 3.74
N VAL A 68 -20.49 -17.66 2.89
CA VAL A 68 -20.76 -19.00 2.38
C VAL A 68 -20.02 -19.96 3.30
N GLY A 69 -20.76 -20.61 4.20
CA GLY A 69 -20.23 -21.71 5.00
C GLY A 69 -19.71 -22.79 4.06
N MET A 70 -18.41 -23.08 4.12
CA MET A 70 -17.80 -24.12 3.30
C MET A 70 -17.83 -25.43 4.08
N ASP A 71 -18.74 -26.33 3.70
CA ASP A 71 -18.78 -27.69 4.22
C ASP A 71 -17.59 -28.48 3.67
N CYS A 72 -16.43 -28.38 4.33
CA CYS A 72 -15.28 -29.20 4.02
C CYS A 72 -15.47 -30.60 4.63
N LYS A 73 -15.71 -31.61 3.79
CA LYS A 73 -15.77 -33.01 4.21
C LYS A 73 -14.38 -33.62 4.10
N VAL A 74 -13.73 -33.84 5.24
CA VAL A 74 -12.49 -34.62 5.33
C VAL A 74 -12.87 -36.07 5.63
N GLY A 75 -12.64 -36.97 4.66
CA GLY A 75 -12.83 -38.41 4.83
C GLY A 75 -11.50 -39.07 5.16
N ILE A 76 -11.44 -39.84 6.25
CA ILE A 76 -10.29 -40.68 6.60
C ILE A 76 -10.75 -42.13 6.46
N SER A 77 -10.19 -42.87 5.50
CA SER A 77 -10.42 -44.31 5.34
C SER A 77 -9.35 -45.06 6.14
N LEU A 78 -9.78 -45.95 7.03
CA LEU A 78 -8.90 -46.66 7.95
C LEU A 78 -9.19 -48.17 7.87
N ASP A 79 -8.28 -48.94 7.29
CA ASP A 79 -8.45 -50.38 7.08
C ASP A 79 -7.86 -51.22 8.24
N GLY A 80 -8.20 -50.88 9.51
CA GLY A 80 -7.67 -51.59 10.68
C GLY A 80 -8.17 -51.07 12.05
N LYS A 81 -7.59 -51.57 13.15
CA LYS A 81 -7.88 -51.08 14.51
C LYS A 81 -7.13 -49.78 14.77
N VAL A 82 -7.84 -48.66 14.87
CA VAL A 82 -7.26 -47.32 15.03
C VAL A 82 -7.70 -46.69 16.34
N SER A 83 -6.73 -46.27 17.15
CA SER A 83 -6.95 -45.32 18.24
C SER A 83 -6.64 -43.92 17.69
N LEU A 84 -7.68 -43.12 17.44
CA LEU A 84 -7.53 -41.78 16.88
C LEU A 84 -7.76 -40.75 18.00
N GLU A 85 -6.74 -39.96 18.31
CA GLU A 85 -6.89 -38.75 19.12
C GLU A 85 -6.90 -37.56 18.17
N SER A 86 -8.04 -36.89 18.05
CA SER A 86 -8.20 -35.73 17.17
C SER A 86 -8.34 -34.48 18.03
N ILE A 87 -7.32 -33.63 18.00
CA ILE A 87 -7.35 -32.30 18.61
C ILE A 87 -7.78 -31.34 17.52
N VAL A 88 -9.08 -31.04 17.46
CA VAL A 88 -9.63 -30.05 16.55
C VAL A 88 -9.87 -28.77 17.35
N GLU A 89 -9.06 -27.74 17.08
CA GLU A 89 -9.33 -26.40 17.58
C GLU A 89 -10.46 -25.79 16.76
N HIS A 90 -11.63 -25.61 17.39
CA HIS A 90 -12.83 -25.12 16.73
C HIS A 90 -13.25 -23.80 17.37
N THR A 91 -13.20 -22.71 16.61
CA THR A 91 -13.73 -21.41 17.03
C THR A 91 -15.19 -21.30 16.61
N ALA A 92 -16.08 -21.96 17.34
CA ALA A 92 -17.52 -21.73 17.19
C ALA A 92 -18.24 -21.89 18.52
N ASP A 93 -19.39 -21.23 18.65
CA ASP A 93 -20.20 -21.20 19.88
C ASP A 93 -20.76 -22.57 20.27
N SER A 94 -20.76 -23.55 19.36
CA SER A 94 -21.16 -24.93 19.66
C SER A 94 -20.57 -25.93 18.66
N ILE A 95 -20.38 -27.16 19.14
CA ILE A 95 -20.01 -28.33 18.33
C ILE A 95 -21.13 -29.34 18.46
N LYS A 96 -21.67 -29.82 17.34
CA LYS A 96 -22.69 -30.88 17.31
C LYS A 96 -22.05 -32.18 16.87
N CYS A 97 -21.81 -33.08 17.82
CA CYS A 97 -21.36 -34.45 17.54
C CYS A 97 -22.57 -35.38 17.39
N GLY A 98 -22.55 -36.28 16.41
CA GLY A 98 -23.62 -37.23 16.16
C GLY A 98 -23.06 -38.56 15.65
N VAL A 99 -23.53 -39.67 16.23
CA VAL A 99 -23.15 -41.03 15.81
C VAL A 99 -24.31 -41.63 15.03
N ILE A 100 -24.04 -42.15 13.83
CA ILE A 100 -25.01 -42.90 13.03
C ILE A 100 -24.85 -44.38 13.37
N LYS A 101 -25.95 -45.03 13.74
CA LYS A 101 -25.99 -46.24 14.59
C LYS A 101 -25.23 -47.44 14.01
N GLY A 102 -24.30 -47.94 14.82
CA GLY A 102 -23.48 -49.15 14.62
C GLY A 102 -22.51 -49.41 15.79
N SER A 103 -22.25 -48.41 16.64
CA SER A 103 -21.30 -48.52 17.74
C SER A 103 -21.86 -47.98 19.06
N GLU A 104 -21.54 -48.66 20.16
CA GLU A 104 -21.81 -48.24 21.54
C GLU A 104 -20.66 -47.35 22.04
N ILE A 105 -20.99 -46.22 22.70
CA ILE A 105 -20.00 -45.34 23.34
C ILE A 105 -19.98 -45.64 24.83
N ASN A 106 -18.87 -46.18 25.32
CA ASN A 106 -18.59 -46.24 26.76
C ASN A 106 -17.75 -45.01 27.13
N GLY A 107 -18.38 -44.03 27.77
CA GLY A 107 -17.69 -42.88 28.32
C GLY A 107 -16.86 -43.28 29.54
N THR A 108 -15.58 -42.95 29.54
CA THR A 108 -14.74 -43.01 30.74
C THR A 108 -14.98 -41.77 31.59
N LYS A 109 -15.16 -41.97 32.91
CA LYS A 109 -15.29 -40.91 33.92
C LYS A 109 -14.02 -40.06 34.03
#